data_AF-A0A6M3JLL2-F1
#
_entry.id   AF-A0A6M3JLL2-F1
#
_cell.length_a   1.000
_cell.length_b   1.000
_cell.length_c   1.000
_cell.angle_alpha   90.00
_cell.angle_beta   90.00
_cell.angle_gamma   90.00
#
_symmetry.space_group_name_H-M   'P 1'
#
loop_
_entity.id
_entity.type
_entity.pdbx_description
1 polymer ?
#
loop_
_entity_poly.entity_id
_entity_poly.type
_entity_poly.pdbx_seq_one_letter_code
_entity_poly.pdbx_strand_id
1 'polypeptide(L)'
;MEDKPDFVNNEGVKWWVDKGTTQYARGKDSFGTQLLDVTCFKTELDNGYRSFVIVNGRGIVFTSQQIDTIGRHIDIMKMIKRFK
;
A
#
# COMPACT_ATOMS: atom_id res chain seq x y z
N MET A 1 1.15 -16.92 -13.98
CA MET A 1 -0.12 -17.15 -13.28
C MET A 1 -0.27 -16.02 -12.28
N GLU A 2 -1.37 -15.28 -12.30
CA GLU A 2 -1.65 -14.37 -11.19
C GLU A 2 -2.16 -15.19 -10.00
N ASP A 3 -1.54 -14.98 -8.84
CA ASP A 3 -1.92 -15.65 -7.61
C ASP A 3 -3.38 -15.32 -7.24
N LYS A 4 -4.03 -16.21 -6.49
CA LYS A 4 -5.37 -15.98 -5.93
C LYS A 4 -5.35 -14.69 -5.07
N PRO A 5 -6.39 -13.83 -5.12
CA PRO A 5 -6.48 -12.69 -4.23
C PRO A 5 -6.47 -13.12 -2.76
N ASP A 6 -5.79 -12.33 -1.93
CA ASP A 6 -5.76 -12.52 -0.48
C ASP A 6 -7.16 -12.30 0.13
N PHE A 7 -7.91 -11.33 -0.42
CA PHE A 7 -9.33 -11.17 -0.11
C PHE A 7 -10.10 -10.55 -1.27
N VAL A 8 -11.42 -10.75 -1.27
CA VAL A 8 -12.37 -10.08 -2.16
C VAL A 8 -13.41 -9.39 -1.27
N ASN A 9 -13.66 -8.10 -1.49
CA ASN A 9 -14.61 -7.35 -0.67
C ASN A 9 -16.07 -7.58 -1.13
N ASN A 10 -17.02 -6.98 -0.41
CA ASN A 10 -18.45 -7.12 -0.71
C ASN A 10 -18.87 -6.52 -2.06
N GLU A 11 -18.02 -5.68 -2.67
CA GLU A 11 -18.22 -5.05 -3.98
C GLU A 11 -17.59 -5.89 -5.11
N GLY A 12 -16.98 -7.03 -4.79
CA GLY A 12 -16.30 -7.89 -5.78
C GLY A 12 -14.88 -7.42 -6.14
N VAL A 13 -14.36 -6.38 -5.48
CA VAL A 13 -12.98 -5.90 -5.68
C VAL A 13 -12.02 -6.93 -5.11
N LYS A 14 -11.04 -7.34 -5.92
CA LYS A 14 -9.99 -8.28 -5.54
C LYS A 14 -8.80 -7.53 -4.96
N TRP A 15 -8.21 -8.06 -3.90
CA TRP A 15 -7.09 -7.43 -3.20
C TRP A 15 -5.96 -8.43 -3.01
N TRP A 16 -4.74 -8.00 -3.31
CA TRP A 16 -3.50 -8.73 -3.08
C TRP A 16 -2.57 -7.85 -2.26
N VAL A 17 -1.97 -8.38 -1.20
CA VAL A 17 -0.92 -7.68 -0.46
C VAL A 17 0.29 -7.54 -1.38
N ASP A 18 0.66 -6.30 -1.68
CA ASP A 18 1.91 -6.03 -2.37
C ASP A 18 3.06 -6.11 -1.35
N LYS A 19 3.69 -7.29 -1.28
CA LYS A 19 4.73 -7.58 -0.30
C LYS A 19 5.93 -6.64 -0.43
N GLY A 20 6.33 -6.29 -1.65
CA GLY A 20 7.46 -5.42 -1.92
C GLY A 20 7.26 -4.02 -1.34
N THR A 21 6.15 -3.38 -1.66
CA THR A 21 5.84 -2.04 -1.16
C THR A 21 5.48 -2.04 0.32
N THR A 22 4.83 -3.09 0.81
CA THR A 22 4.59 -3.27 2.25
C THR A 22 5.91 -3.39 3.02
N GLN A 23 6.86 -4.17 2.51
CA GLN A 23 8.20 -4.26 3.08
C GLN A 23 8.94 -2.92 2.99
N TYR A 24 8.80 -2.18 1.88
CA TYR A 24 9.37 -0.84 1.75
C TYR A 24 8.86 0.13 2.83
N ALA A 25 7.55 0.15 3.09
CA ALA A 25 6.95 0.98 4.13
C ALA A 25 7.42 0.61 5.54
N ARG A 26 7.52 -0.70 5.83
CA ARG A 26 7.92 -1.24 7.13
C ARG A 26 9.43 -1.27 7.34
N GLY A 27 10.22 -1.24 6.28
CA GLY A 27 11.67 -1.15 6.33
C GLY A 27 12.11 0.20 6.89
N LYS A 28 13.15 0.19 7.73
CA LYS A 28 13.79 1.42 8.21
C LYS A 28 14.41 2.18 7.04
N ASP A 29 14.14 3.48 6.95
CA ASP A 29 14.88 4.37 6.07
C ASP A 29 16.28 4.68 6.64
N SER A 30 17.04 5.54 5.95
CA SER A 30 18.37 6.01 6.39
C SER A 30 18.38 6.76 7.71
N PHE A 31 17.20 7.10 8.26
CA PHE A 31 17.03 7.79 9.53
C PHE A 31 16.38 6.88 10.58
N GLY A 32 16.28 5.57 10.32
CA GLY A 32 15.68 4.60 11.24
C GLY A 32 14.14 4.66 11.31
N THR A 33 13.49 5.46 10.47
CA THR A 33 12.02 5.64 10.48
C THR A 33 11.33 4.53 9.68
N GLN A 34 10.23 4.00 10.22
CA GLN A 34 9.44 2.92 9.62
C GLN A 34 7.94 3.09 9.92
N LEU A 35 7.08 2.55 9.05
CA LEU A 35 5.62 2.61 9.17
C LEU A 35 5.06 1.19 9.41
N LEU A 36 5.07 0.74 10.67
CA LEU A 36 4.71 -0.64 11.05
C LEU A 36 3.24 -0.99 10.80
N ASP A 37 2.36 0.00 10.86
CA ASP A 37 0.92 -0.14 10.68
C ASP A 37 0.48 0.01 9.22
N VAL A 38 1.41 0.20 8.29
CA VAL A 38 1.12 0.38 6.87
C VAL A 38 1.17 -0.96 6.13
N THR A 39 0.18 -1.18 5.26
CA THR A 39 0.11 -2.28 4.31
C THR A 39 -0.28 -1.73 2.95
N CYS A 40 0.40 -2.16 1.90
CA CYS A 40 0.07 -1.78 0.53
C CYS A 40 -0.61 -2.96 -0.17
N PHE A 41 -1.68 -2.67 -0.88
CA PHE A 41 -2.42 -3.66 -1.66
C PHE A 41 -2.39 -3.29 -3.13
N LYS A 42 -2.32 -4.28 -4.01
CA LYS A 42 -2.80 -4.19 -5.38
C LYS A 42 -4.28 -4.53 -5.36
N THR A 43 -5.10 -3.77 -6.09
CA THR A 43 -6.54 -3.99 -6.20
C THR A 43 -6.96 -4.09 -7.66
N GLU A 44 -8.02 -4.84 -7.92
CA GLU A 44 -8.64 -4.99 -9.23
C GLU A 44 -10.15 -4.91 -9.10
N LEU A 45 -10.75 -3.95 -9.82
CA LEU A 45 -12.19 -3.84 -9.98
C LEU A 45 -12.71 -4.89 -10.97
N ASP A 46 -14.02 -5.14 -10.95
CA ASP A 46 -14.70 -6.05 -11.87
C ASP A 46 -14.48 -5.71 -13.37
N ASN A 47 -14.32 -4.42 -13.67
CA ASN A 47 -14.00 -3.90 -15.01
C ASN A 47 -12.52 -4.06 -15.42
N GLY A 48 -11.70 -4.71 -14.59
CA GLY A 48 -10.27 -4.93 -14.84
C GLY A 48 -9.37 -3.74 -14.50
N TYR A 49 -9.92 -2.63 -14.00
CA TYR A 49 -9.13 -1.49 -13.55
C TYR A 49 -8.30 -1.88 -12.32
N ARG A 50 -6.99 -1.63 -12.41
CA ARG A 50 -6.04 -1.94 -11.34
C ARG A 50 -5.48 -0.67 -10.72
N SER A 51 -5.31 -0.70 -9.40
CA SER A 51 -4.64 0.34 -8.64
C SER A 51 -3.90 -0.24 -7.45
N PHE A 52 -3.06 0.58 -6.84
CA PHE A 52 -2.44 0.32 -5.55
C PHE A 52 -3.12 1.16 -4.48
N VAL A 53 -3.24 0.60 -3.28
CA VAL A 53 -3.92 1.21 -2.14
C VAL A 53 -3.03 1.09 -0.90
N ILE A 54 -2.71 2.22 -0.29
CA ILE A 54 -2.05 2.29 1.01
C ILE A 54 -3.14 2.26 2.08
N VAL A 55 -3.04 1.31 3.01
CA VAL A 55 -3.90 1.20 4.18
C VAL A 55 -3.03 1.32 5.43
N ASN A 56 -3.51 2.05 6.44
CA ASN A 56 -2.95 2.04 7.79
C ASN A 56 -3.97 1.49 8.79
N GLY A 57 -3.60 1.42 10.07
CA GLY A 57 -4.48 0.92 11.13
C GLY A 57 -5.81 1.67 11.32
N ARG A 58 -6.06 2.75 10.56
CA ARG A 58 -7.29 3.55 10.59
C ARG A 58 -8.11 3.48 9.28
N GLY A 59 -7.54 2.95 8.20
CA GLY A 59 -8.23 2.85 6.91
C GLY A 59 -7.34 3.18 5.71
N ILE A 60 -7.99 3.49 4.58
CA ILE A 60 -7.31 3.85 3.34
C ILE A 60 -6.70 5.24 3.47
N VAL A 61 -5.42 5.34 3.15
CA VAL A 61 -4.63 6.59 3.21
C VAL A 61 -4.50 7.22 1.83
N PHE A 62 -4.18 6.39 0.82
CA PHE A 62 -3.84 6.87 -0.51
C PHE A 62 -4.03 5.79 -1.56
N THR A 63 -4.33 6.17 -2.80
CA THR A 63 -4.42 5.26 -3.94
C THR A 63 -3.80 5.88 -5.19
N SER A 64 -3.17 5.04 -6.02
CA SER A 64 -2.65 5.42 -7.33
C SER A 64 -2.51 4.18 -8.21
N GLN A 65 -2.59 4.34 -9.53
CA GLN A 65 -2.25 3.26 -10.46
C GLN A 65 -0.74 3.04 -10.61
N GLN A 66 0.06 4.05 -10.26
CA GLN A 66 1.50 4.03 -10.45
C GLN A 66 2.21 3.69 -9.14
N ILE A 67 2.98 2.60 -9.16
CA ILE A 67 3.72 2.12 -7.99
C ILE A 67 4.74 3.15 -7.49
N ASP A 68 5.37 3.92 -8.38
CA ASP A 68 6.31 4.97 -8.01
C ASP A 68 5.64 6.09 -7.21
N THR A 69 4.36 6.38 -7.49
CA THR A 69 3.61 7.39 -6.72
C THR A 69 3.33 6.87 -5.30
N ILE A 70 3.06 5.57 -5.16
CA ILE A 70 2.89 4.93 -3.85
C ILE A 70 4.19 5.01 -3.05
N GLY A 71 5.34 4.69 -3.67
CA GLY A 71 6.65 4.79 -3.05
C GLY A 71 6.95 6.20 -2.53
N ARG A 72 6.75 7.23 -3.37
CA ARG A 72 6.90 8.64 -2.96
C ARG A 72 5.98 9.03 -1.81
N HIS A 73 4.74 8.53 -1.81
CA HIS A 73 3.80 8.80 -0.73
C HIS A 73 4.27 8.17 0.59
N ILE A 74 4.81 6.95 0.55
CA ILE A 74 5.42 6.29 1.71
C ILE A 74 6.60 7.11 2.25
N ASP A 75 7.45 7.66 1.38
CA ASP A 75 8.57 8.51 1.80
C ASP A 75 8.09 9.76 2.53
N ILE A 76 7.06 10.42 1.99
CA ILE A 76 6.41 11.58 2.64
C ILE A 76 5.83 11.17 4.00
N MET A 77 5.16 10.02 4.10
CA MET A 77 4.64 9.52 5.37
C MET A 77 5.74 9.27 6.41
N LYS A 78 6.88 8.67 6.01
CA LYS A 78 8.05 8.50 6.90
C LYS A 78 8.61 9.85 7.33
N MET A 79 8.74 10.79 6.40
CA MET A 79 9.18 12.15 6.71
C MET A 79 8.26 12.83 7.73
N ILE A 80 6.94 12.79 7.53
CA ILE A 80 5.96 13.38 8.46
C ILE A 80 6.04 12.71 9.84
N LYS A 81 6.17 11.38 9.90
CA LYS A 81 6.32 10.65 11.17
C LYS A 81 7.55 11.10 11.96
N ARG A 82 8.64 11.45 11.28
CA ARG A 82 9.89 11.91 11.91
C ARG A 82 9.74 13.28 12.59
N PHE A 83 8.89 14.14 12.04
CA PHE A 83 8.67 15.51 12.55
C PHE A 83 7.50 15.60 13.54
N LYS A 84 6.88 14.48 13.91
CA LYS A 84 5.93 14.38 15.01
C LYS A 84 6.65 13.97 16.29
#